data_AF-A0A9N9I312-F1
#
_entry.id   AF-A0A9N9I312-F1
#
_cell.length_a   1.000
_cell.length_b   1.000
_cell.length_c   1.000
_cell.angle_alpha   90.00
_cell.angle_beta   90.00
_cell.angle_gamma   90.00
#
_symmetry.space_group_name_H-M   'P 1'
#
loop_
_entity.id
_entity.type
_entity.pdbx_description
1 polymer ?
#
loop_
_entity_poly.entity_id
_entity_poly.type
_entity_poly.pdbx_seq_one_letter_code
_entity_poly.pdbx_strand_id
1 'polypeptide(L)'
;MGKSKSSRNIKKITQQECHVDWMLACPDPTPLAFFRFIFPSHRIKASEKYKKALDLAFKEAVDEELRNKFEEMKKSANEARILEDWETWMQQKTA
;
A
#
# COMPACT_ATOMS: atom_id res chain seq x y z
N MET A 1 -14.06 22.06 35.05
CA MET A 1 -14.29 22.14 33.59
C MET A 1 -13.05 21.62 32.88
N GLY A 2 -13.18 20.45 32.26
CA GLY A 2 -12.06 19.66 31.75
C GLY A 2 -11.40 20.27 30.52
N LYS A 3 -10.07 20.34 30.56
CA LYS A 3 -9.24 20.49 29.36
C LYS A 3 -8.34 19.27 29.30
N SER A 4 -8.92 18.15 28.86
CA SER A 4 -8.14 16.97 28.46
C SER A 4 -7.37 17.34 27.20
N LYS A 5 -6.14 17.82 27.38
CA LYS A 5 -5.13 17.81 26.33
C LYS A 5 -4.84 16.35 26.05
N SER A 6 -5.57 15.77 25.09
CA SER A 6 -5.17 14.53 24.46
C SER A 6 -3.86 14.82 23.73
N SER A 7 -2.75 14.57 24.42
CA SER A 7 -1.43 14.42 23.82
C SER A 7 -1.54 13.25 22.87
N ARG A 8 -2.00 13.50 21.65
CA ARG A 8 -1.79 12.61 20.52
C ARG A 8 -0.28 12.45 20.45
N ASN A 9 0.19 11.31 20.93
CA ASN A 9 1.54 10.85 20.75
C ASN A 9 1.71 10.78 19.22
N ILE A 10 2.28 11.83 18.61
CA ILE A 10 2.61 11.83 17.19
C ILE A 10 3.81 10.89 17.09
N LYS A 11 3.56 9.58 17.19
CA LYS A 11 4.48 8.59 16.67
C LYS A 11 4.74 9.05 15.24
N LYS A 12 6.02 9.23 14.90
CA LYS A 12 6.40 9.50 13.51
C LYS A 12 6.03 8.26 12.71
N ILE A 13 4.77 8.16 12.29
CA ILE A 13 4.28 7.08 11.45
C ILE A 13 5.15 7.14 10.20
N THR A 14 5.93 6.10 10.00
CA THR A 14 6.80 6.03 8.83
C THR A 14 5.93 5.95 7.58
N GLN A 15 6.42 6.45 6.44
CA GLN A 15 5.67 6.35 5.18
C GLN A 15 5.27 4.89 4.87
N GLN A 16 6.06 3.92 5.34
CA GLN A 16 5.79 2.51 5.23
C GLN A 16 4.60 2.04 6.09
N GLU A 17 4.49 2.51 7.34
CA GLU A 17 3.32 2.21 8.18
C GLU A 17 2.04 2.80 7.59
N CYS A 18 2.07 4.04 7.06
CA CYS A 18 0.92 4.59 6.36
C CYS A 18 0.48 3.75 5.15
N HIS A 19 1.44 3.17 4.43
CA HIS A 19 1.15 2.29 3.29
C HIS A 19 0.49 0.98 3.72
N VAL A 20 0.92 0.40 4.84
CA VAL A 20 0.36 -0.84 5.38
C VAL A 20 -1.02 -0.59 5.96
N ASP A 21 -1.20 0.45 6.76
CA ASP A 21 -2.50 0.86 7.30
C ASP A 21 -3.51 1.13 6.17
N TRP A 22 -3.07 1.83 5.11
CA TRP A 22 -3.89 2.01 3.91
C TRP A 22 -4.23 0.69 3.23
N MET A 23 -3.31 -0.26 3.10
CA MET A 23 -3.60 -1.59 2.52
C MET A 23 -4.61 -2.39 3.34
N LEU A 24 -4.54 -2.30 4.67
CA LEU A 24 -5.46 -2.97 5.58
C LEU A 24 -6.86 -2.32 5.55
N ALA A 25 -6.92 -0.99 5.42
CA ALA A 25 -8.18 -0.25 5.35
C ALA A 25 -8.82 -0.24 3.96
N CYS A 26 -8.02 -0.43 2.89
CA CYS A 26 -8.52 -0.38 1.52
C CYS A 26 -9.23 -1.69 1.16
N PRO A 27 -10.48 -1.62 0.66
CA PRO A 27 -11.19 -2.82 0.25
C PRO A 27 -10.55 -3.49 -0.98
N ASP A 28 -9.81 -2.76 -1.81
CA ASP A 28 -9.14 -3.30 -3.00
C ASP A 28 -7.76 -2.67 -3.22
N PRO A 29 -6.72 -3.14 -2.48
CA PRO A 29 -5.39 -2.55 -2.50
C PRO A 29 -4.58 -3.01 -3.73
N THR A 30 -5.05 -2.65 -4.92
CA THR A 30 -4.37 -2.95 -6.18
C THR A 30 -3.06 -2.17 -6.34
N PRO A 31 -2.09 -2.68 -7.12
CA PRO A 31 -0.86 -1.95 -7.45
C PRO A 31 -1.16 -0.57 -8.04
N LEU A 32 -2.15 -0.49 -8.92
CA LEU A 32 -2.59 0.75 -9.55
C LEU A 32 -3.06 1.80 -8.54
N ALA A 33 -3.89 1.40 -7.57
CA ALA A 33 -4.36 2.29 -6.51
C ALA A 33 -3.22 2.75 -5.60
N PHE A 34 -2.27 1.85 -5.31
CA PHE A 34 -1.08 2.17 -4.53
C PHE A 34 -0.15 3.17 -5.22
N PHE A 35 0.01 3.07 -6.55
CA PHE A 35 0.87 3.96 -7.31
C PHE A 35 0.42 5.41 -7.33
N ARG A 36 -0.85 5.68 -7.07
CA ARG A 36 -1.35 7.05 -6.89
C ARG A 36 -0.65 7.80 -5.76
N PHE A 37 -0.08 7.08 -4.80
CA PHE A 37 0.65 7.64 -3.66
C PHE A 37 2.17 7.67 -3.86
N ILE A 38 2.69 7.13 -4.97
CA ILE A 38 4.11 7.05 -5.28
C ILE A 38 4.48 8.08 -6.35
N PHE A 39 5.65 8.69 -6.21
CA PHE A 39 6.15 9.64 -7.21
C PHE A 39 6.59 8.92 -8.51
N PRO A 40 6.29 9.49 -9.69
CA PRO A 40 6.65 8.97 -11.02
C PRO A 40 8.13 8.58 -11.22
N SER A 41 9.04 9.28 -10.54
CA SER A 41 10.48 9.05 -10.62
C SER A 41 10.95 7.76 -9.90
N HIS A 42 10.05 7.06 -9.19
CA HIS A 42 10.38 5.95 -8.33
C HIS A 42 9.86 4.58 -8.83
N ARG A 43 9.78 4.34 -10.16
CA ARG A 43 9.25 3.09 -10.76
C ARG A 43 9.73 1.80 -10.08
N ILE A 44 11.03 1.55 -10.05
CA ILE A 44 11.61 0.33 -9.46
C ILE A 44 11.33 0.27 -7.95
N LYS A 45 11.39 1.43 -7.28
CA LYS A 45 11.08 1.52 -5.85
C LYS A 45 9.58 1.35 -5.57
N ALA A 46 8.70 1.62 -6.54
CA ALA A 46 7.24 1.55 -6.37
C ALA A 46 6.77 0.11 -6.27
N SER A 47 7.24 -0.77 -7.17
CA SER A 47 6.93 -2.20 -7.14
C SER A 47 7.49 -2.86 -5.88
N GLU A 48 8.73 -2.55 -5.51
CA GLU A 48 9.33 -3.05 -4.26
C GLU A 48 8.59 -2.54 -3.01
N LYS A 49 8.20 -1.26 -2.98
CA LYS A 49 7.43 -0.68 -1.87
C LYS A 49 6.06 -1.32 -1.76
N TYR A 50 5.38 -1.57 -2.87
CA TYR A 50 4.10 -2.27 -2.90
C TYR A 50 4.24 -3.68 -2.35
N LYS A 51 5.21 -4.46 -2.86
CA LYS A 51 5.46 -5.83 -2.38
C LYS A 51 5.79 -5.87 -0.89
N LYS A 52 6.61 -4.94 -0.39
CA LYS A 52 6.91 -4.81 1.05
C LYS A 52 5.68 -4.46 1.87
N ALA A 53 4.87 -3.50 1.43
CA ALA A 53 3.65 -3.12 2.12
C ALA A 53 2.66 -4.30 2.15
N LEU A 54 2.53 -5.04 1.06
CA LEU A 54 1.65 -6.22 0.96
C LEU A 54 2.13 -7.37 1.85
N ASP A 55 3.43 -7.60 1.94
CA ASP A 55 4.01 -8.61 2.85
C ASP A 55 3.77 -8.25 4.34
N LEU A 56 3.87 -6.97 4.68
CA LEU A 56 3.59 -6.49 6.03
C LEU A 56 2.09 -6.53 6.35
N ALA A 57 1.24 -6.05 5.44
CA ALA A 57 -0.21 -6.14 5.57
C ALA A 57 -0.66 -7.60 5.74
N PHE A 58 -0.06 -8.54 4.99
CA PHE A 58 -0.32 -9.97 5.17
C PHE A 58 0.10 -10.52 6.54
N LYS A 59 1.19 -10.00 7.12
CA LYS A 59 1.66 -10.37 8.46
C LYS A 59 0.82 -9.74 9.57
N GLU A 60 0.34 -8.52 9.36
CA GLU A 60 -0.49 -7.77 10.32
C GLU A 60 -1.98 -8.10 10.22
N ALA A 61 -2.44 -8.65 9.10
CA ALA A 61 -3.81 -9.08 8.92
C ALA A 61 -4.18 -10.15 9.95
N VAL A 62 -5.15 -9.81 10.80
CA VAL A 62 -5.67 -10.69 11.85
C VAL A 62 -6.74 -11.61 11.26
N ASP A 63 -7.50 -11.14 10.26
CA ASP A 63 -8.54 -11.90 9.59
C ASP A 63 -7.97 -12.88 8.56
N GLU A 64 -8.40 -14.13 8.63
CA GLU A 64 -8.02 -15.18 7.67
C GLU A 64 -8.47 -14.84 6.24
N GLU A 65 -9.62 -14.18 6.10
CA GLU A 65 -10.15 -13.74 4.80
C GLU A 65 -9.25 -12.67 4.16
N LEU A 66 -8.78 -11.69 4.95
CA LEU A 66 -7.81 -10.69 4.49
C LEU A 66 -6.47 -11.33 4.15
N ARG A 67 -5.99 -12.29 4.96
CA ARG A 67 -4.74 -13.01 4.67
C ARG A 67 -4.83 -13.81 3.37
N ASN A 68 -5.92 -14.55 3.14
CA ASN A 68 -6.14 -15.26 1.89
C ASN A 68 -6.18 -14.30 0.71
N LYS A 69 -6.89 -13.17 0.83
CA LYS A 69 -6.93 -12.14 -0.20
C LYS A 69 -5.55 -11.56 -0.52
N PHE A 70 -4.75 -11.24 0.51
CA PHE A 70 -3.39 -10.75 0.33
C PHE A 70 -2.45 -11.83 -0.25
N GLU A 71 -2.64 -13.10 0.10
CA GLU A 71 -1.90 -14.21 -0.49
C GLU A 71 -2.22 -14.38 -1.99
N GLU A 72 -3.50 -14.34 -2.36
CA GLU A 72 -3.92 -14.36 -3.76
C GLU A 72 -3.40 -13.14 -4.53
N MET A 73 -3.41 -11.96 -3.91
CA MET A 73 -2.76 -10.77 -4.46
C MET A 73 -1.26 -10.97 -4.62
N LYS A 74 -0.54 -11.57 -3.67
CA LYS A 74 0.90 -11.85 -3.85
C LYS A 74 1.16 -12.85 -4.98
N LYS A 75 0.32 -13.87 -5.12
CA LYS A 75 0.42 -14.86 -6.21
C LYS A 75 0.12 -14.23 -7.59
N SER A 76 -0.88 -13.35 -7.65
CA SER A 76 -1.31 -12.70 -8.89
C SER A 76 -0.53 -11.43 -9.24
N ALA A 77 0.12 -10.79 -8.26
CA ALA A 77 0.99 -9.63 -8.41
C ALA A 77 2.37 -10.07 -8.92
N ASN A 78 2.37 -10.61 -10.15
CA ASN A 78 3.58 -10.83 -10.91
C ASN A 78 4.27 -9.48 -11.18
N GLU A 79 5.59 -9.46 -11.12
CA GLU A 79 6.36 -8.21 -11.25
C GLU A 79 6.10 -7.53 -12.61
N ALA A 80 5.92 -8.32 -13.67
CA ALA A 80 5.49 -7.82 -14.98
C ALA A 80 4.15 -7.08 -14.91
N ARG A 81 3.14 -7.66 -14.24
CA ARG A 81 1.81 -7.05 -14.10
C ARG A 81 1.84 -5.78 -13.27
N ILE A 82 2.61 -5.76 -12.18
CA ILE A 82 2.86 -4.58 -11.36
C ILE A 82 3.50 -3.45 -12.21
N LEU A 83 4.42 -3.81 -13.12
CA LEU A 83 5.05 -2.84 -14.02
C LEU A 83 4.08 -2.34 -15.11
N GLU A 84 3.23 -3.19 -15.65
CA GLU A 84 2.18 -2.80 -16.60
C GLU A 84 1.16 -1.84 -15.95
N ASP A 85 0.73 -2.13 -14.72
CA ASP A 85 -0.13 -1.23 -13.94
C ASP A 85 0.56 0.12 -13.68
N TRP A 86 1.88 0.12 -13.43
CA TRP A 86 2.66 1.34 -13.27
C TRP A 86 2.70 2.17 -14.56
N GLU A 87 2.93 1.53 -15.70
CA GLU A 87 2.96 2.19 -17.00
C GLU A 87 1.59 2.74 -17.38
N THR A 88 0.53 1.98 -17.10
CA THR A 88 -0.87 2.43 -17.28
C THR A 88 -1.15 3.67 -16.44
N TRP A 89 -0.74 3.68 -15.16
CA TRP A 89 -0.90 4.84 -14.30
C TRP A 89 -0.10 6.06 -14.80
N MET A 90 1.15 5.85 -15.25
CA MET A 90 1.98 6.91 -15.82
C MET A 90 1.33 7.52 -17.07
N GLN A 91 0.79 6.69 -17.97
CA GLN A 91 0.06 7.15 -19.15
C GLN A 91 -1.17 7.99 -18.78
N GLN A 92 -1.95 7.56 -17.78
CA GLN A 92 -3.11 8.33 -17.28
C GLN A 92 -2.73 9.65 -16.61
N LYS A 93 -1.50 9.79 -16.10
CA LYS A 93 -1.00 11.02 -15.47
C LYS A 93 -0.39 12.00 -16.46
N THR A 94 0.05 11.53 -17.62
CA THR A 94 0.66 12.32 -18.69
C THR A 94 -0.34 12.74 -19.76
N ALA A 95 -1.46 12.03 -19.91
CA ALA A 95 -2.62 12.42 -20.73
C ALA A 95 -3.40 13.58 -20.09
#